data_AF-A0A1E4HZI2-F1
#
_entry.id   AF-A0A1E4HZI2-F1
#
_cell.length_a   1.000
_cell.length_b   1.000
_cell.length_c   1.000
_cell.angle_alpha   90.00
_cell.angle_beta   90.00
_cell.angle_gamma   90.00
#
_symmetry.space_group_name_H-M   'P 1'
#
loop_
_entity.id
_entity.type
_entity.pdbx_description
1 polymer ?
#
loop_
_entity_poly.entity_id
_entity_poly.type
_entity_poly.pdbx_seq_one_letter_code
_entity_poly.pdbx_strand_id
1 'polypeptide(L)'
;MLAAVGPDFAAGPETVGELEAAAFAGRFVAEFLSWDEDDPARRAEVLRPLLRDPSGATLGWSGTGRQRVETVLPGRTLRTPCGGVIVEVTARVRTFRRTSPRPDQAPAPAEAHAADASCCPPDSSPGWVPAEAAWTRVAPPVVRLPDGELGIDLALTARGSQR
;
A
#
# COMPACT_ATOMS: atom_id res chain seq x y z
N MET A 1 -22.16 -13.76 -49.94
CA MET A 1 -21.31 -14.71 -49.19
C MET A 1 -21.05 -14.08 -47.83
N LEU A 2 -21.74 -14.54 -46.79
CA LEU A 2 -21.54 -14.08 -45.41
C LEU A 2 -20.22 -14.66 -44.86
N ALA A 3 -19.46 -13.85 -44.12
CA ALA A 3 -18.63 -14.33 -43.02
C ALA A 3 -18.73 -13.32 -41.86
N ALA A 4 -18.99 -13.87 -40.67
CA ALA A 4 -19.60 -13.23 -39.53
C ALA A 4 -18.68 -12.23 -38.80
N VAL A 5 -19.24 -11.06 -38.46
CA VAL A 5 -18.80 -10.30 -37.28
C VAL A 5 -19.22 -11.13 -36.07
N GLY A 6 -18.26 -11.82 -35.46
CA GLY A 6 -18.48 -12.46 -34.16
C GLY A 6 -18.89 -11.41 -33.13
N PRO A 7 -19.72 -11.76 -32.14
CA PRO A 7 -20.13 -10.80 -31.13
C PRO A 7 -18.88 -10.23 -30.44
N ASP A 8 -18.83 -8.90 -30.37
CA ASP A 8 -17.95 -8.16 -29.49
C ASP A 8 -18.33 -8.63 -28.08
N PHE A 9 -17.62 -9.64 -27.56
CA PHE A 9 -17.75 -10.03 -26.17
C PHE A 9 -17.31 -8.80 -25.41
N ALA A 10 -18.28 -8.06 -24.85
CA ALA A 10 -18.02 -6.98 -23.92
C ALA A 10 -16.90 -7.45 -22.99
N ALA A 11 -15.70 -6.88 -23.17
CA ALA A 11 -14.54 -7.32 -22.45
C ALA A 11 -14.90 -7.14 -20.98
N GLY A 12 -14.98 -8.26 -20.25
CA GLY A 12 -15.08 -8.20 -18.80
C GLY A 12 -13.97 -7.29 -18.28
N PRO A 13 -14.13 -6.69 -17.09
CA PRO A 13 -13.10 -5.81 -16.53
C PRO A 13 -11.74 -6.50 -16.65
N GLU A 14 -10.77 -5.79 -17.26
CA GLU A 14 -9.45 -6.34 -17.54
C GLU A 14 -8.86 -6.93 -16.26
N THR A 15 -8.62 -8.24 -16.28
CA THR A 15 -8.14 -8.95 -15.10
C THR A 15 -6.77 -8.43 -14.70
N VAL A 16 -6.52 -8.30 -13.40
CA VAL A 16 -5.20 -7.87 -12.93
C VAL A 16 -4.15 -8.94 -13.26
N GLY A 17 -3.07 -8.53 -13.91
CA GLY A 17 -1.89 -9.32 -14.19
C GLY A 17 -1.06 -9.55 -12.93
N GLU A 18 -0.40 -10.71 -12.84
CA GLU A 18 0.27 -11.10 -11.59
C GLU A 18 1.50 -10.24 -11.28
N LEU A 19 2.28 -9.88 -12.31
CA LEU A 19 3.50 -9.10 -12.12
C LEU A 19 3.20 -7.63 -11.74
N GLU A 20 2.21 -7.01 -12.39
CA GLU A 20 1.78 -5.66 -12.02
C GLU A 20 1.15 -5.63 -10.62
N ALA A 21 0.38 -6.67 -10.26
CA ALA A 21 -0.15 -6.81 -8.90
C ALA A 21 0.99 -6.93 -7.88
N ALA A 22 2.00 -7.75 -8.17
CA ALA A 22 3.13 -7.93 -7.28
C ALA A 22 3.92 -6.63 -7.05
N ALA A 23 4.17 -5.86 -8.11
CA ALA A 23 4.84 -4.56 -8.02
C ALA A 23 4.01 -3.55 -7.23
N PHE A 24 2.71 -3.44 -7.52
CA PHE A 24 1.80 -2.52 -6.86
C PHE A 24 1.60 -2.86 -5.37
N ALA A 25 1.41 -4.15 -5.06
CA ALA A 25 1.34 -4.64 -3.69
C ALA A 25 2.63 -4.38 -2.91
N GLY A 26 3.80 -4.58 -3.54
CA GLY A 26 5.09 -4.26 -2.95
C GLY A 26 5.21 -2.79 -2.55
N ARG A 27 4.85 -1.88 -3.46
CA ARG A 27 4.79 -0.42 -3.19
C ARG A 27 3.83 -0.10 -2.05
N PHE A 28 2.61 -0.65 -2.10
CA PHE A 28 1.62 -0.42 -1.04
C PHE A 28 2.15 -0.88 0.32
N VAL A 29 2.76 -2.05 0.42
CA VAL A 29 3.25 -2.57 1.70
C VAL A 29 4.41 -1.75 2.24
N ALA A 30 5.30 -1.25 1.38
CA ALA A 30 6.38 -0.36 1.78
C ALA A 30 5.84 0.88 2.51
N GLU A 31 4.73 1.44 2.02
CA GLU A 31 4.11 2.63 2.61
C GLU A 31 3.12 2.32 3.74
N PHE A 32 2.35 1.24 3.62
CA PHE A 32 1.32 0.88 4.59
C PHE A 32 1.92 0.50 5.94
N LEU A 33 3.08 -0.16 5.92
CA LEU A 33 3.85 -0.52 7.12
C LEU A 33 4.93 0.52 7.46
N SER A 34 4.89 1.71 6.87
CA SER A 34 5.74 2.84 7.28
C SER A 34 4.86 3.93 7.87
N TRP A 35 5.33 4.58 8.93
CA TRP A 35 4.62 5.69 9.57
C TRP A 35 5.53 6.49 10.48
N ASP A 36 5.07 7.70 10.77
CA ASP A 36 5.72 8.59 11.69
C ASP A 36 4.69 9.38 12.49
N GLU A 37 4.79 9.31 13.82
CA GLU A 37 3.90 10.07 14.68
C GLU A 37 4.16 11.58 14.62
N ASP A 38 5.33 12.06 14.17
CA ASP A 38 5.59 13.49 14.03
C ASP A 38 4.78 14.14 12.88
N ASP A 39 4.36 13.36 11.88
CA ASP A 39 3.48 13.79 10.80
C ASP A 39 2.38 12.75 10.51
N PRO A 40 1.31 12.69 11.31
CA PRO A 40 0.25 11.70 11.14
C PRO A 40 -0.56 11.86 9.85
N ALA A 41 -0.60 13.07 9.28
CA ALA A 41 -1.34 13.33 8.05
C ALA A 41 -0.64 12.69 6.83
N ARG A 42 0.70 12.64 6.85
CA ARG A 42 1.51 12.10 5.75
C ARG A 42 1.08 10.73 5.28
N ARG A 43 0.79 9.83 6.23
CA ARG A 43 0.37 8.46 5.90
C ARG A 43 -0.92 8.45 5.09
N ALA A 44 -1.90 9.29 5.44
CA ALA A 44 -3.15 9.39 4.70
C ALA A 44 -2.95 9.97 3.30
N GLU A 45 -2.06 10.95 3.14
CA GLU A 45 -1.73 11.54 1.85
C GLU A 45 -1.07 10.54 0.89
N VAL A 46 -0.07 9.81 1.38
CA VAL A 46 0.73 8.86 0.60
C VAL A 46 -0.10 7.63 0.20
N LEU A 47 -0.97 7.13 1.09
CA LEU A 47 -1.77 5.93 0.83
C LEU A 47 -3.05 6.20 0.02
N ARG A 48 -3.55 7.43 0.00
CA ARG A 48 -4.77 7.81 -0.73
C ARG A 48 -4.80 7.32 -2.20
N PRO A 49 -3.75 7.50 -3.02
CA PRO A 49 -3.76 7.03 -4.41
C PRO A 49 -3.64 5.51 -4.54
N LEU A 50 -3.30 4.78 -3.48
CA LEU A 50 -3.11 3.32 -3.52
C LEU A 50 -4.33 2.54 -3.05
N LEU A 51 -5.25 3.19 -2.33
CA LEU A 51 -6.41 2.55 -1.70
C LEU A 51 -7.68 2.81 -2.51
N ARG A 52 -8.51 1.77 -2.68
CA ARG A 52 -9.89 1.93 -3.17
C ARG A 52 -10.72 2.78 -2.21
N ASP A 53 -10.56 2.55 -0.90
CA ASP A 53 -11.18 3.36 0.16
C ASP A 53 -10.06 4.05 0.98
N PRO A 54 -9.91 5.38 0.86
CA PRO A 54 -8.91 6.15 1.61
C PRO A 54 -9.02 6.03 3.13
N SER A 55 -10.18 5.65 3.67
CA SER A 55 -10.36 5.43 5.12
C SER A 55 -9.45 4.34 5.68
N GLY A 56 -9.00 3.42 4.82
CA GLY A 56 -8.07 2.35 5.16
C GLY A 56 -6.65 2.82 5.52
N ALA A 57 -6.31 4.09 5.27
CA ALA A 57 -4.97 4.62 5.47
C ALA A 57 -4.52 4.69 6.94
N THR A 58 -5.42 4.50 7.90
CA THR A 58 -5.10 4.46 9.34
C THR A 58 -5.07 3.04 9.92
N LEU A 59 -5.48 2.03 9.15
CA LEU A 59 -5.54 0.64 9.64
C LEU A 59 -4.16 0.14 10.07
N GLY A 60 -4.13 -0.63 11.16
CA GLY A 60 -2.91 -1.24 11.72
C GLY A 60 -1.97 -0.28 12.46
N TRP A 61 -2.28 1.01 12.54
CA TRP A 61 -1.46 2.00 13.24
C TRP A 61 -2.23 2.69 14.36
N SER A 62 -1.64 2.77 15.55
CA SER A 62 -2.22 3.45 16.72
C SER A 62 -2.07 4.98 16.69
N GLY A 63 -1.41 5.54 15.67
CA GLY A 63 -1.05 6.96 15.62
C GLY A 63 0.23 7.31 16.41
N THR A 64 0.93 6.30 16.93
CA THR A 64 2.14 6.48 17.75
C THR A 64 3.34 5.73 17.15
N GLY A 65 4.53 6.19 17.50
CA GLY A 65 5.81 5.61 17.09
C GLY A 65 6.23 5.99 15.67
N ARG A 66 7.42 5.53 15.30
CA ARG A 66 7.96 5.61 13.95
C ARG A 66 8.45 4.22 13.53
N GLN A 67 8.12 3.83 12.31
CA GLN A 67 8.68 2.64 11.69
C GLN A 67 8.78 2.81 10.18
N ARG A 68 9.67 2.02 9.57
CA ARG A 68 9.95 2.05 8.14
C ARG A 68 10.13 0.65 7.61
N VAL A 69 9.61 0.40 6.42
CA VAL A 69 9.96 -0.78 5.64
C VAL A 69 11.31 -0.58 4.95
N GLU A 70 12.25 -1.50 5.16
CA GLU A 70 13.58 -1.50 4.54
C GLU A 70 13.62 -2.35 3.26
N THR A 71 12.80 -3.39 3.20
CA THR A 71 12.77 -4.35 2.10
C THR A 71 11.37 -4.93 1.93
N VAL A 72 10.94 -5.10 0.68
CA VAL A 72 9.71 -5.82 0.32
C VAL A 72 10.02 -6.98 -0.62
N LEU A 73 9.41 -8.13 -0.37
CA LEU A 73 9.54 -9.35 -1.17
C LEU A 73 8.13 -9.85 -1.52
N PRO A 74 7.60 -9.50 -2.70
CA PRO A 74 6.39 -10.11 -3.22
C PRO A 74 6.60 -11.61 -3.45
N GLY A 75 5.60 -12.39 -3.07
CA GLY A 75 5.59 -13.85 -3.12
C GLY A 75 4.42 -14.38 -3.93
N ARG A 76 3.78 -15.44 -3.43
CA ARG A 76 2.67 -16.11 -4.12
C ARG A 76 1.48 -15.17 -4.36
N THR A 77 0.78 -15.41 -5.45
CA THR A 77 -0.45 -14.72 -5.84
C THR A 77 -1.64 -15.68 -5.74
N LEU A 78 -2.82 -15.14 -5.44
CA LEU A 78 -4.09 -15.84 -5.46
C LEU A 78 -5.13 -15.01 -6.21
N ARG A 79 -5.61 -15.54 -7.33
CA ARG A 79 -6.66 -14.87 -8.12
C ARG A 79 -8.01 -14.97 -7.40
N THR A 80 -8.75 -13.88 -7.39
CA THR A 80 -10.10 -13.82 -6.82
C THR A 80 -11.17 -13.95 -7.92
N PRO A 81 -12.41 -14.39 -7.59
CA PRO A 81 -13.49 -14.50 -8.58
C PRO A 81 -13.86 -13.18 -9.27
N CYS A 82 -13.59 -12.02 -8.64
CA CYS A 82 -13.86 -10.70 -9.21
C CYS A 82 -12.73 -10.17 -10.12
N GLY A 83 -11.74 -11.00 -10.48
CA GLY A 83 -10.65 -10.62 -11.37
C GLY A 83 -9.48 -9.89 -10.69
N GLY A 84 -9.54 -9.69 -9.37
CA GLY A 84 -8.43 -9.19 -8.56
C GLY A 84 -7.40 -10.27 -8.21
N VAL A 85 -6.32 -9.84 -7.56
CA VAL A 85 -5.21 -10.71 -7.13
C VAL A 85 -4.82 -10.37 -5.70
N ILE A 86 -4.85 -11.36 -4.81
CA ILE A 86 -4.25 -11.25 -3.46
C ILE A 86 -2.78 -11.61 -3.59
N VAL A 87 -1.88 -10.71 -3.18
CA VAL A 87 -0.44 -10.91 -3.27
C VAL A 87 0.13 -11.09 -1.87
N GLU A 88 0.78 -12.22 -1.59
CA GLU A 88 1.60 -12.34 -0.38
C GLU A 88 2.82 -11.43 -0.50
N VAL A 89 3.07 -10.59 0.50
CA VAL A 89 4.26 -9.74 0.57
C VAL A 89 4.92 -9.91 1.93
N THR A 90 6.21 -10.21 1.92
CA THR A 90 7.04 -10.25 3.13
C THR A 90 7.89 -8.99 3.18
N ALA A 91 7.79 -8.22 4.26
CA ALA A 91 8.47 -6.95 4.44
C ALA A 91 9.40 -6.99 5.66
N ARG A 92 10.59 -6.40 5.54
CA ARG A 92 11.49 -6.17 6.68
C ARG A 92 11.18 -4.78 7.24
N VAL A 93 10.66 -4.72 8.45
CA VAL A 93 10.22 -3.48 9.10
C VAL A 93 11.19 -3.12 10.21
N ARG A 94 11.79 -1.94 10.13
CA ARG A 94 12.61 -1.34 11.19
C ARG A 94 11.76 -0.41 12.03
N THR A 95 11.81 -0.62 13.34
CA THR A 95 11.21 0.31 14.32
C THR A 95 12.21 1.36 14.76
N PHE A 96 11.73 2.47 15.32
CA PHE A 96 12.57 3.52 15.88
C PHE A 96 12.18 3.82 17.32
N ARG A 97 13.18 4.15 18.14
CA ARG A 97 12.99 4.66 19.49
C ARG A 97 13.16 6.18 19.48
N ARG A 98 12.19 6.88 20.07
CA ARG A 98 12.25 8.33 20.26
C ARG A 98 13.37 8.71 21.24
N THR A 99 14.15 9.74 20.90
CA THR A 99 15.25 10.27 21.73
C THR A 99 15.02 11.70 22.19
N SER A 100 14.06 12.42 21.61
CA SER A 100 13.66 13.76 22.01
C SER A 100 12.14 13.86 22.17
N PRO A 101 11.62 14.81 22.97
CA PRO A 101 10.18 15.08 23.04
C PRO A 101 9.56 15.26 21.66
N ARG A 102 8.27 14.92 21.55
CA ARG A 102 7.49 15.14 20.33
C ARG A 102 7.40 16.65 20.05
N PRO A 103 7.67 17.11 18.82
CA PRO A 103 7.43 18.49 18.43
C PRO A 103 5.96 18.85 18.56
N ASP A 104 5.67 20.09 18.97
CA ASP A 104 4.29 20.60 19.08
C ASP A 104 3.64 20.84 17.72
N GLN A 105 4.44 20.96 16.67
CA GLN A 105 3.98 21.23 15.30
C GLN A 105 4.48 20.14 14.35
N ALA A 106 3.60 19.70 13.47
CA ALA A 106 3.97 18.84 12.36
C ALA A 106 4.96 19.58 11.44
N PRO A 107 5.88 18.85 10.78
CA PRO A 107 6.78 19.45 9.80
C PRO A 107 6.00 20.13 8.68
N ALA A 108 6.56 21.22 8.14
CA ALA A 108 5.99 21.87 6.97
C ALA A 108 5.98 20.89 5.78
N PRO A 109 4.96 20.94 4.90
CA PRO A 109 4.94 20.11 3.70
C PRO A 109 6.19 20.35 2.87
N ALA A 110 7.01 19.32 2.68
CA ALA A 110 8.09 19.39 1.71
C ALA A 110 7.51 19.39 0.30
N GLU A 111 8.08 20.19 -0.60
CA GLU A 111 7.84 20.08 -2.05
C GLU A 111 8.44 18.75 -2.55
N ALA A 112 7.79 17.64 -2.22
CA ALA A 112 8.19 16.31 -2.63
C ALA A 112 7.49 15.96 -3.95
N HIS A 113 8.24 15.43 -4.92
CA HIS A 113 7.63 14.82 -6.09
C HIS A 113 6.79 13.62 -5.62
N ALA A 114 5.70 13.27 -6.32
CA ALA A 114 4.84 12.15 -5.95
C ALA A 114 5.59 10.80 -5.87
N ALA A 115 6.74 10.70 -6.55
CA ALA A 115 7.64 9.55 -6.51
C ALA A 115 8.49 9.47 -5.22
N ASP A 116 8.68 10.60 -4.52
CA ASP A 116 9.47 10.71 -3.28
C ASP A 116 8.57 10.66 -2.03
N ALA A 117 7.26 10.52 -2.22
CA ALA A 117 6.29 10.53 -1.15
C ALA A 117 6.35 9.21 -0.36
N SER A 118 6.90 9.29 0.86
CA SER A 118 6.99 8.19 1.84
C SER A 118 6.24 8.53 3.12
N CYS A 119 5.57 7.54 3.72
CA CYS A 119 4.88 7.66 5.01
C CYS A 119 5.83 7.87 6.20
N CYS A 120 7.10 7.49 6.07
CA CYS A 120 8.13 7.70 7.08
C CYS A 120 9.25 8.60 6.52
N PRO A 121 9.69 9.63 7.25
CA PRO A 121 10.77 10.50 6.79
C PRO A 121 12.12 9.76 6.76
N PRO A 122 13.15 10.31 6.08
CA PRO A 122 14.49 9.74 6.02
C PRO A 122 15.10 9.40 7.38
N ASP A 123 16.00 8.42 7.42
CA ASP A 123 16.70 8.00 8.64
C ASP A 123 17.56 9.13 9.26
N SER A 124 17.91 10.15 8.46
CA SER A 124 18.60 11.36 8.92
C SER A 124 17.70 12.32 9.70
N SER A 125 16.39 12.08 9.76
CA SER A 125 15.48 12.94 10.51
C SER A 125 15.74 12.84 12.02
N PRO A 126 15.90 13.98 12.72
CA PRO A 126 16.31 14.00 14.12
C PRO A 126 15.23 13.44 15.06
N GLY A 127 15.61 13.21 16.32
CA GLY A 127 14.69 12.85 17.41
C GLY A 127 14.35 11.37 17.52
N TRP A 128 14.97 10.53 16.68
CA TRP A 128 14.75 9.09 16.63
C TRP A 128 16.06 8.35 16.41
N VAL A 129 16.17 7.16 16.99
CA VAL A 129 17.26 6.21 16.70
C VAL A 129 16.68 4.89 16.20
N PRO A 130 17.31 4.25 15.21
CA PRO A 130 16.94 2.91 14.77
C PRO A 130 16.92 1.91 15.92
N ALA A 131 15.90 1.05 15.93
CA ALA A 131 15.78 -0.09 16.83
C ALA A 131 15.77 -1.41 16.01
N GLU A 132 15.20 -2.46 16.56
CA GLU A 132 15.17 -3.77 15.92
C GLU A 132 14.35 -3.78 14.63
N ALA A 133 14.76 -4.66 13.72
CA ALA A 133 14.04 -4.94 12.48
C ALA A 133 13.49 -6.37 12.49
N ALA A 134 12.23 -6.53 12.10
CA ALA A 134 11.54 -7.81 12.06
C ALA A 134 10.89 -8.05 10.69
N TRP A 135 10.74 -9.32 10.34
CA TRP A 135 10.00 -9.71 9.13
C TRP A 135 8.51 -9.78 9.45
N THR A 136 7.69 -9.12 8.62
CA THR A 136 6.23 -9.12 8.69
C THR A 136 5.66 -9.59 7.37
N ARG A 137 4.61 -10.40 7.40
CA ARG A 137 3.91 -10.86 6.21
C ARG A 137 2.52 -10.26 6.15
N VAL A 138 2.14 -9.78 4.98
CA VAL A 138 0.81 -9.24 4.68
C VAL A 138 0.35 -9.77 3.32
N ALA A 139 -0.96 -9.70 3.05
CA ALA A 139 -1.55 -10.21 1.82
C ALA A 139 -2.53 -9.19 1.21
N PRO A 140 -2.05 -8.03 0.71
CA PRO A 140 -2.92 -7.01 0.15
C PRO A 140 -3.68 -7.52 -1.10
N PRO A 141 -4.99 -7.28 -1.17
CA PRO A 141 -5.81 -7.52 -2.36
C PRO A 141 -5.67 -6.38 -3.37
N VAL A 142 -5.15 -6.68 -4.56
CA VAL A 142 -5.03 -5.75 -5.69
C VAL A 142 -6.22 -5.94 -6.64
N VAL A 143 -6.82 -4.83 -7.05
CA VAL A 143 -7.97 -4.79 -7.96
C VAL A 143 -7.77 -3.75 -9.05
N ARG A 144 -8.44 -3.96 -10.19
CA ARG A 144 -8.65 -2.93 -11.21
C ARG A 144 -9.77 -1.99 -10.74
N LEU A 145 -9.53 -0.69 -10.78
CA LEU A 145 -10.51 0.35 -10.51
C LEU A 145 -11.30 0.67 -11.79
N PRO A 146 -12.47 1.34 -11.70
CA PRO A 146 -13.29 1.67 -12.88
C PRO A 146 -12.60 2.55 -13.92
N ASP A 147 -11.60 3.33 -13.51
CA ASP A 147 -10.75 4.18 -14.37
C ASP A 147 -9.59 3.41 -15.01
N GLY A 148 -9.45 2.11 -14.72
CA GLY A 148 -8.36 1.27 -15.23
C GLY A 148 -7.11 1.23 -14.34
N GLU A 149 -7.03 2.07 -13.31
CA GLU A 149 -5.89 2.10 -12.40
C GLU A 149 -5.91 0.89 -11.43
N LEU A 150 -4.77 0.63 -10.80
CA LEU A 150 -4.67 -0.34 -9.72
C LEU A 150 -5.07 0.29 -8.39
N GLY A 151 -5.77 -0.49 -7.55
CA GLY A 151 -6.07 -0.10 -6.17
C GLY A 151 -5.99 -1.29 -5.22
N ILE A 152 -5.76 -1.00 -3.94
CA ILE A 152 -5.88 -1.96 -2.85
C ILE A 152 -7.29 -1.89 -2.27
N ASP A 153 -8.00 -3.02 -2.28
CA ASP A 153 -9.35 -3.14 -1.74
C ASP A 153 -9.35 -3.97 -0.46
N LEU A 154 -9.09 -3.32 0.68
CA LEU A 154 -8.95 -4.01 1.97
C LEU A 154 -10.23 -4.74 2.43
N ALA A 155 -11.39 -4.48 1.80
CA ALA A 155 -12.61 -5.24 2.06
C ALA A 155 -12.67 -6.56 1.25
N LEU A 156 -11.85 -6.71 0.22
CA LEU A 156 -11.77 -7.91 -0.58
C LEU A 156 -11.08 -9.03 0.19
N THR A 157 -11.83 -10.10 0.44
CA THR A 157 -11.29 -11.34 1.01
C THR A 157 -11.22 -12.44 -0.04
N ALA A 158 -10.39 -13.46 0.20
CA ALA A 158 -10.24 -14.61 -0.70
C ALA A 158 -11.56 -15.37 -0.98
N ARG A 159 -12.60 -15.17 -0.17
CA ARG A 159 -13.93 -15.79 -0.37
C ARG A 159 -14.89 -14.96 -1.24
N GLY A 160 -14.41 -13.83 -1.79
CA GLY A 160 -15.24 -12.89 -2.52
C GLY A 160 -16.02 -11.99 -1.55
N SER A 161 -16.04 -10.69 -1.85
CA SER A 161 -16.94 -9.76 -1.18
C SER A 161 -18.34 -10.01 -1.75
N GLN A 162 -19.16 -10.82 -1.08
CA GLN A 162 -20.59 -10.86 -1.36
C GLN A 162 -21.20 -9.60 -0.73
N ARG A 163 -21.51 -8.61 -1.57
CA ARG A 163 -22.53 -7.60 -1.31
C ARG A 163 -23.47 -7.57 -2.50
#